data_AF-A0A1S3U1J7-F1
#
_entry.id   AF-A0A1S3U1J7-F1
#
_cell.length_a   1.000
_cell.length_b   1.000
_cell.length_c   1.000
_cell.angle_alpha   90.00
_cell.angle_beta   90.00
_cell.angle_gamma   90.00
#
_symmetry.space_group_name_H-M   'P 1'
#
loop_
_entity.id
_entity.type
_entity.pdbx_description
1 polymer ?
#
loop_
_entity_poly.entity_id
_entity_poly.type
_entity_poly.pdbx_seq_one_letter_code
_entity_poly.pdbx_strand_id
1 'polypeptide(L)'
;MALAVSSTALSSLPNRSFSREIHQKVNLAERTGTWLGLSRRTTANATKGVSAVCEPLPPDRPLWFPGSSPPEWLDGSLPGDFGFDPLGLGSDPELLKWFAQAELVHGRWAMLAVFGILVPELLERLGYVDNFNWYDAGSREYFTDHTTLFVAQMGLMGWVEGRRWADMLNPGSVDIEPKVPHITNPKPDVGYPGGLWFDPMDWGRGSPEPVMVLRTKEIKNGRLAMLAFVGFWFQAIYVGADPIENLMAHLADPGHCNVFSAFTR
;
A
#
# COMPACT_ATOMS: atom_id res chain seq x y z
N MET A 1 40.61 -49.51 -32.88
CA MET A 1 41.27 -48.31 -33.45
C MET A 1 41.94 -47.60 -32.28
N ALA A 2 43.25 -47.85 -32.06
CA ALA A 2 44.39 -47.02 -32.50
C ALA A 2 44.50 -45.73 -31.64
N LEU A 3 45.35 -45.71 -30.60
CA LEU A 3 46.74 -45.17 -30.58
C LEU A 3 46.76 -43.64 -30.81
N ALA A 4 46.99 -42.81 -29.79
CA ALA A 4 48.29 -42.43 -29.18
C ALA A 4 49.24 -41.67 -30.13
N VAL A 5 49.44 -40.37 -29.87
CA VAL A 5 50.63 -39.56 -30.21
C VAL A 5 50.69 -38.44 -29.15
N SER A 6 51.46 -38.57 -28.07
CA SER A 6 52.91 -38.35 -27.86
C SER A 6 53.40 -36.90 -27.96
N SER A 7 53.98 -36.49 -26.83
CA SER A 7 54.68 -35.27 -26.47
C SER A 7 56.19 -35.40 -26.72
N THR A 8 56.88 -34.31 -27.06
CA THR A 8 58.36 -34.11 -26.95
C THR A 8 58.63 -32.62 -26.69
N ALA A 9 59.11 -32.22 -25.50
CA ALA A 9 60.52 -32.04 -25.04
C ALA A 9 61.22 -30.77 -25.63
N LEU A 10 61.49 -29.69 -24.86
CA LEU A 10 62.55 -29.39 -23.87
C LEU A 10 63.81 -28.67 -24.44
N SER A 11 64.40 -27.79 -23.61
CA SER A 11 65.69 -27.04 -23.69
C SER A 11 65.62 -25.60 -24.27
N SER A 12 66.35 -24.56 -23.83
CA SER A 12 67.35 -24.28 -22.76
C SER A 12 67.59 -22.74 -22.68
N LEU A 13 68.15 -22.27 -21.54
CA LEU A 13 68.51 -20.89 -21.10
C LEU A 13 69.53 -20.12 -22.01
N PRO A 14 69.71 -18.75 -21.97
CA PRO A 14 70.44 -18.04 -20.88
C PRO A 14 70.10 -16.56 -20.54
N ASN A 15 70.41 -16.22 -19.27
CA ASN A 15 70.95 -15.01 -18.61
C ASN A 15 71.15 -13.63 -19.29
N ARG A 16 71.10 -12.58 -18.43
CA ARG A 16 71.75 -11.23 -18.41
C ARG A 16 70.99 -9.93 -18.78
N SER A 17 70.62 -9.18 -17.73
CA SER A 17 71.04 -7.80 -17.38
C SER A 17 70.96 -6.64 -18.39
N PHE A 18 69.94 -5.78 -18.27
CA PHE A 18 69.93 -4.33 -18.56
C PHE A 18 68.53 -3.83 -18.10
N SER A 19 68.29 -3.18 -16.97
CA SER A 19 68.71 -1.83 -16.62
C SER A 19 68.33 -1.57 -15.15
N ARG A 20 69.35 -1.42 -14.29
CA ARG A 20 69.27 -0.65 -13.04
C ARG A 20 70.01 0.65 -13.32
N GLU A 21 69.28 1.72 -13.55
CA GLU A 21 69.71 3.12 -13.48
C GLU A 21 68.38 3.88 -13.64
N ILE A 22 67.76 4.40 -12.59
CA ILE A 22 68.19 5.57 -11.84
C ILE A 22 67.56 5.48 -10.44
N HIS A 23 68.41 5.25 -9.44
CA HIS A 23 68.11 5.58 -8.06
C HIS A 23 68.53 7.05 -7.83
N GLN A 24 67.78 7.74 -6.96
CA GLN A 24 68.29 8.73 -5.99
C GLN A 24 68.15 10.23 -6.34
N LYS A 25 67.38 10.91 -5.46
CA LYS A 25 67.27 12.36 -5.11
C LYS A 25 65.80 12.82 -5.24
N VAL A 26 65.10 13.39 -4.25
CA VAL A 26 65.42 14.01 -2.95
C VAL A 26 64.15 14.00 -2.06
N ASN A 27 64.38 13.95 -0.76
CA ASN A 27 63.43 13.92 0.34
C ASN A 27 62.97 15.34 0.77
N LEU A 28 61.78 15.40 1.38
CA LEU A 28 61.37 16.23 2.53
C LEU A 28 61.26 17.76 2.40
N ALA A 29 60.01 18.26 2.46
CA ALA A 29 59.70 19.53 3.12
C ALA A 29 58.28 19.46 3.71
N GLU A 30 58.23 19.37 5.03
CA GLU A 30 57.04 19.49 5.87
C GLU A 30 56.34 20.83 5.61
N ARG A 31 55.01 20.80 5.49
CA ARG A 31 54.19 21.98 5.71
C ARG A 31 52.90 21.60 6.41
N THR A 32 52.90 21.90 7.69
CA THR A 32 51.78 21.97 8.62
C THR A 32 50.62 22.76 8.00
N GLY A 33 49.46 22.12 7.93
CA GLY A 33 48.20 22.70 7.49
C GLY A 33 47.07 22.19 8.38
N THR A 34 46.60 23.08 9.23
CA THR A 34 45.59 22.93 10.27
C THR A 34 44.28 22.34 9.74
N TRP A 35 43.91 21.14 10.20
CA TRP A 35 42.59 20.54 9.99
C TRP A 35 41.60 21.10 11.02
N LEU A 36 40.89 22.16 10.65
CA LEU A 36 39.61 22.54 11.28
C LEU A 36 38.49 22.22 10.29
N GLY A 37 38.22 20.93 10.15
CA GLY A 37 37.01 20.44 9.50
C GLY A 37 35.83 20.71 10.43
N LEU A 38 35.17 21.85 10.26
CA LEU A 38 33.85 22.08 10.82
C LEU A 38 32.94 21.00 10.23
N SER A 39 32.63 19.98 11.03
CA SER A 39 31.62 18.97 10.75
C SER A 39 30.29 19.71 10.60
N ARG A 40 29.97 20.09 9.37
CA ARG A 40 28.64 20.51 8.98
C ARG A 40 27.79 19.26 9.13
N ARG A 41 27.10 19.14 10.26
CA ARG A 41 25.98 18.22 10.42
C ARG A 41 25.02 18.53 9.29
N THR A 42 25.10 17.77 8.22
CA THR A 42 24.00 17.55 7.31
C THR A 42 22.90 16.95 8.18
N THR A 43 21.94 17.76 8.57
CA THR A 43 20.61 17.27 8.91
C THR A 43 20.20 16.39 7.74
N ALA A 44 20.14 15.07 7.97
CA ALA A 44 19.54 14.16 7.03
C ALA A 44 18.13 14.69 6.78
N ASN A 45 17.87 15.16 5.56
CA ASN A 45 16.52 15.48 5.15
C ASN A 45 15.67 14.24 5.39
N ALA A 46 14.56 14.45 6.09
CA ALA A 46 13.53 13.46 6.30
C ALA A 46 13.29 12.67 5.00
N THR A 47 13.27 11.36 5.16
CA THR A 47 13.00 10.36 4.13
C THR A 47 11.87 10.80 3.22
N LYS A 48 12.08 10.66 1.90
CA LYS A 48 11.06 10.85 0.85
C LYS A 48 9.71 10.33 1.33
N GLY A 49 8.73 11.23 1.46
CA GLY A 49 7.35 10.89 1.83
C GLY A 49 6.79 9.77 0.95
N VAL A 50 5.90 8.97 1.53
CA VAL A 50 5.36 7.75 0.89
C VAL A 50 4.49 8.07 -0.32
N SER A 51 3.85 9.24 -0.36
CA SER A 51 3.18 9.76 -1.56
C SER A 51 4.01 10.87 -2.20
N ALA A 52 4.25 10.75 -3.51
CA ALA A 52 4.95 11.77 -4.29
C ALA A 52 4.08 12.99 -4.65
N VAL A 53 2.77 12.92 -4.37
CA VAL A 53 1.74 13.86 -4.85
C VAL A 53 1.12 14.67 -3.70
N CYS A 54 1.06 14.13 -2.48
CA CYS A 54 0.53 14.86 -1.32
C CYS A 54 1.61 15.72 -0.64
N GLU A 55 1.25 16.95 -0.28
CA GLU A 55 2.06 17.77 0.61
C GLU A 55 1.92 17.28 2.06
N PRO A 56 2.98 17.29 2.87
CA PRO A 56 2.90 16.85 4.25
C PRO A 56 2.03 17.79 5.10
N LEU A 57 1.19 17.21 5.94
CA LEU A 57 0.41 17.93 6.93
C LEU A 57 1.34 18.70 7.90
N PRO A 58 0.87 19.84 8.46
CA PRO A 58 1.62 20.56 9.48
C PRO A 58 2.01 19.67 10.66
N PRO A 59 3.11 19.98 11.37
CA PRO A 59 3.51 19.23 12.57
C PRO A 59 2.44 19.27 13.67
N ASP A 60 1.65 20.35 13.75
CA ASP A 60 0.53 20.52 14.68
C ASP A 60 -0.78 19.83 14.20
N ARG A 61 -0.66 18.66 13.58
CA ARG A 61 -1.83 17.88 13.13
C ARG A 61 -2.56 17.23 14.31
N PRO A 62 -3.88 16.97 14.20
CA PRO A 62 -4.59 16.20 15.21
C PRO A 62 -4.02 14.79 15.31
N LEU A 63 -3.81 14.31 16.53
CA LEU A 63 -3.32 12.97 16.82
C LEU A 63 -4.44 12.08 17.35
N TRP A 64 -4.30 10.77 17.19
CA TRP A 64 -5.25 9.80 17.71
C TRP A 64 -5.36 9.84 19.25
N PHE A 65 -4.24 10.13 19.93
CA PHE A 65 -4.17 10.31 21.37
C PHE A 65 -3.69 11.74 21.71
N PRO A 66 -4.60 12.65 22.10
CA PRO A 66 -4.25 14.05 22.37
C PRO A 66 -3.17 14.17 23.47
N GLY A 67 -2.13 14.95 23.21
CA GLY A 67 -1.00 15.16 24.16
C GLY A 67 0.14 14.15 24.03
N SER A 68 0.05 13.17 23.12
CA SER A 68 1.18 12.31 22.76
C SER A 68 2.06 12.95 21.68
N SER A 69 3.30 12.47 21.56
CA SER A 69 4.18 12.78 20.42
C SER A 69 4.00 11.71 19.33
N PRO A 70 3.85 12.08 18.05
CA PRO A 70 3.77 11.12 16.97
C PRO A 70 5.12 10.37 16.80
N PRO A 71 5.11 9.12 16.32
CA PRO A 71 6.32 8.40 15.94
C PRO A 71 7.11 9.12 14.82
N GLU A 72 8.44 8.98 14.81
CA GLU A 72 9.33 9.70 13.88
C GLU A 72 9.08 9.38 12.39
N TRP A 73 8.65 8.15 12.09
CA TRP A 73 8.35 7.69 10.72
C TRP A 73 6.99 8.16 10.20
N LEU A 74 6.16 8.77 11.05
CA LEU A 74 4.88 9.37 10.69
C LEU A 74 5.04 10.90 10.63
N ASP A 75 5.39 11.39 9.46
CA ASP A 75 5.70 12.80 9.20
C ASP A 75 4.48 13.64 8.79
N GLY A 76 3.31 13.04 8.62
CA GLY A 76 2.12 13.71 8.08
C GLY A 76 2.06 13.74 6.55
N SER A 77 3.01 13.14 5.83
CA SER A 77 2.97 13.02 4.36
C SER A 77 1.92 12.02 3.88
N LEU A 78 1.52 11.09 4.74
CA LEU A 78 0.53 10.08 4.44
C LEU A 78 -0.90 10.63 4.61
N PRO A 79 -1.80 10.41 3.64
CA PRO A 79 -3.20 10.77 3.81
C PRO A 79 -3.81 9.96 4.96
N GLY A 80 -4.45 10.64 5.91
CA GLY A 80 -5.01 9.99 7.10
C GLY A 80 -4.01 9.66 8.21
N ASP A 81 -2.85 10.33 8.23
CA ASP A 81 -1.88 10.24 9.32
C ASP A 81 -2.39 10.97 10.59
N PHE A 82 -2.72 10.18 11.61
CA PHE A 82 -3.06 10.65 12.96
C PHE A 82 -2.03 10.20 14.01
N GLY A 83 -0.83 9.79 13.60
CA GLY A 83 0.23 9.30 14.50
C GLY A 83 -0.10 7.97 15.19
N PHE A 84 -0.99 7.16 14.62
CA PHE A 84 -1.39 5.87 15.19
C PHE A 84 -0.48 4.74 14.70
N ASP A 85 0.56 4.43 15.48
CA ASP A 85 1.34 3.19 15.33
C ASP A 85 1.96 2.81 16.69
N PRO A 86 1.15 2.38 17.68
CA PRO A 86 1.66 2.06 19.02
C PRO A 86 2.55 0.81 19.04
N LEU A 87 2.47 -0.06 18.04
CA LEU A 87 3.24 -1.30 17.93
C LEU A 87 4.50 -1.16 17.06
N GLY A 88 4.70 -0.01 16.41
CA GLY A 88 5.86 0.25 15.56
C GLY A 88 5.92 -0.61 14.30
N LEU A 89 4.77 -1.05 13.79
CA LEU A 89 4.70 -1.91 12.59
C LEU A 89 5.23 -1.18 11.36
N GLY A 90 5.05 0.15 11.29
CA GLY A 90 5.48 0.99 10.18
C GLY A 90 6.87 1.60 10.33
N SER A 91 7.70 1.10 11.26
CA SER A 91 9.02 1.67 11.55
C SER A 91 9.99 1.58 10.36
N ASP A 92 9.86 0.56 9.51
CA ASP A 92 10.60 0.44 8.25
C ASP A 92 9.85 1.15 7.11
N PRO A 93 10.49 2.08 6.38
CA PRO A 93 9.89 2.76 5.23
C PRO A 93 9.34 1.83 4.13
N GLU A 94 9.92 0.65 3.91
CA GLU A 94 9.40 -0.30 2.92
C GLU A 94 8.11 -0.96 3.40
N LEU A 95 8.07 -1.38 4.66
CA LEU A 95 6.86 -1.91 5.29
C LEU A 95 5.76 -0.86 5.37
N LEU A 96 6.10 0.39 5.68
CA LEU A 96 5.13 1.50 5.73
C LEU A 96 4.44 1.71 4.36
N LYS A 97 5.21 1.67 3.26
CA LYS A 97 4.66 1.74 1.89
C LYS A 97 3.73 0.56 1.60
N TRP A 98 4.16 -0.65 1.98
CA TRP A 98 3.34 -1.84 1.82
C TRP A 98 2.03 -1.74 2.61
N PHE A 99 2.09 -1.33 3.88
CA PHE A 99 0.90 -1.17 4.72
C PHE A 99 -0.03 -0.06 4.23
N ALA A 100 0.49 1.04 3.69
CA ALA A 100 -0.32 2.08 3.07
C ALA A 100 -1.11 1.53 1.86
N GLN A 101 -0.46 0.71 1.00
CA GLN A 101 -1.13 0.05 -0.12
C GLN A 101 -2.15 -1.00 0.34
N ALA A 102 -1.78 -1.79 1.35
CA ALA A 102 -2.68 -2.78 1.94
C ALA A 102 -3.93 -2.10 2.51
N GLU A 103 -3.77 -1.05 3.32
CA GLU A 103 -4.87 -0.28 3.91
C GLU A 103 -5.81 0.28 2.83
N LEU A 104 -5.26 0.83 1.75
CA LEU A 104 -6.02 1.36 0.63
C LEU A 104 -6.88 0.28 -0.05
N VAL A 105 -6.30 -0.89 -0.35
CA VAL A 105 -7.04 -1.99 -1.00
C VAL A 105 -8.10 -2.58 -0.05
N HIS A 106 -7.75 -2.82 1.22
CA HIS A 106 -8.71 -3.32 2.21
C HIS A 106 -9.87 -2.34 2.43
N GLY A 107 -9.56 -1.04 2.51
CA GLY A 107 -10.58 0.01 2.62
C GLY A 107 -11.52 0.05 1.42
N ARG A 108 -11.00 -0.04 0.19
CA ARG A 108 -11.83 -0.07 -1.03
C ARG A 108 -12.74 -1.30 -1.09
N TRP A 109 -12.22 -2.49 -0.81
CA TRP A 109 -13.02 -3.71 -0.76
C TRP A 109 -14.08 -3.66 0.33
N ALA A 110 -13.73 -3.15 1.52
CA ALA A 110 -14.68 -3.01 2.61
C ALA A 110 -15.80 -2.02 2.27
N MET A 111 -15.50 -0.89 1.63
CA MET A 111 -16.52 0.06 1.17
C MET A 111 -17.49 -0.58 0.18
N LEU A 112 -16.98 -1.35 -0.79
CA LEU A 112 -17.82 -2.09 -1.74
C LEU A 112 -18.65 -3.18 -1.05
N ALA A 113 -18.07 -3.91 -0.09
CA ALA A 113 -18.77 -4.95 0.67
C ALA A 113 -19.90 -4.35 1.51
N VAL A 114 -19.64 -3.30 2.29
CA VAL A 114 -20.65 -2.61 3.11
C VAL A 114 -21.78 -2.06 2.24
N PHE A 115 -21.45 -1.46 1.09
CA PHE A 115 -22.46 -0.99 0.15
C PHE A 115 -23.29 -2.16 -0.43
N GLY A 116 -22.64 -3.24 -0.82
CA GLY A 116 -23.28 -4.44 -1.37
C GLY A 116 -24.11 -5.25 -0.36
N ILE A 117 -23.91 -5.04 0.95
CA ILE A 117 -24.73 -5.62 2.01
C ILE A 117 -25.92 -4.72 2.31
N LEU A 118 -25.67 -3.43 2.60
CA LEU A 118 -26.71 -2.51 3.07
C LEU A 118 -27.71 -2.11 2.00
N VAL A 119 -27.27 -1.88 0.75
CA VAL A 119 -28.18 -1.38 -0.29
C VAL A 119 -29.21 -2.43 -0.69
N PRO A 120 -28.84 -3.70 -0.98
CA PRO A 120 -29.86 -4.69 -1.31
C PRO A 120 -30.79 -5.03 -0.15
N GLU A 121 -30.29 -5.06 1.09
CA GLU A 121 -31.14 -5.23 2.28
C GLU A 121 -32.15 -4.07 2.43
N LEU A 122 -31.70 -2.83 2.16
CA LEU A 122 -32.60 -1.68 2.15
C LEU A 122 -33.66 -1.78 1.03
N LEU A 123 -33.25 -2.20 -0.17
CA LEU A 123 -34.16 -2.39 -1.30
C LEU A 123 -35.17 -3.51 -1.05
N GLU A 124 -34.77 -4.57 -0.35
CA GLU A 124 -35.68 -5.63 0.07
C GLU A 124 -36.74 -5.11 1.04
N ARG A 125 -36.34 -4.33 2.04
CA ARG A 125 -37.29 -3.69 2.97
C ARG A 125 -38.27 -2.74 2.29
N LEU A 126 -37.84 -2.12 1.18
CA LEU A 126 -38.70 -1.26 0.36
C LEU A 126 -39.59 -2.05 -0.62
N GLY A 127 -39.45 -3.38 -0.70
CA GLY A 127 -40.24 -4.26 -1.56
C GLY A 127 -39.81 -4.29 -3.03
N TYR A 128 -38.56 -3.87 -3.33
CA TYR A 128 -38.01 -3.92 -4.69
C TYR A 128 -37.25 -5.22 -4.99
N VAL A 129 -36.79 -5.92 -3.95
CA VAL A 129 -36.00 -7.16 -4.04
C VAL A 129 -36.59 -8.15 -3.04
N ASP A 130 -36.66 -9.43 -3.40
CA ASP A 130 -37.21 -10.45 -2.51
C ASP A 130 -36.11 -11.40 -2.01
N ASN A 131 -36.19 -11.79 -0.74
CA ASN A 131 -35.35 -12.79 -0.08
C ASN A 131 -33.84 -12.47 -0.22
N PHE A 132 -33.40 -11.29 0.16
CA PHE A 132 -31.98 -10.97 0.20
C PHE A 132 -31.40 -11.33 1.58
N ASN A 133 -30.32 -12.11 1.57
CA ASN A 133 -29.53 -12.35 2.77
C ASN A 133 -28.09 -12.49 2.28
N TRP A 134 -27.25 -11.55 2.69
CA TRP A 134 -25.88 -11.45 2.22
C TRP A 134 -25.00 -12.59 2.77
N TYR A 135 -25.31 -13.07 3.99
CA TYR A 135 -24.55 -14.10 4.68
C TYR A 135 -24.78 -15.48 4.01
N ASP A 136 -26.03 -15.78 3.66
CA ASP A 136 -26.40 -17.03 2.99
C ASP A 136 -26.24 -16.99 1.47
N ALA A 137 -25.90 -15.83 0.89
CA ALA A 137 -25.78 -15.65 -0.56
C ALA A 137 -24.81 -16.64 -1.21
N GLY A 138 -23.75 -17.04 -0.50
CA GLY A 138 -22.78 -18.02 -1.00
C GLY A 138 -23.32 -19.44 -1.15
N SER A 139 -24.40 -19.80 -0.44
CA SER A 139 -24.99 -21.14 -0.48
C SER A 139 -26.04 -21.32 -1.58
N ARG A 140 -26.46 -20.22 -2.21
CA ARG A 140 -27.52 -20.24 -3.22
C ARG A 140 -27.06 -20.92 -4.51
N GLU A 141 -28.02 -21.51 -5.22
CA GLU A 141 -27.77 -22.04 -6.55
C GLU A 141 -27.70 -20.89 -7.56
N TYR A 142 -26.65 -20.90 -8.36
CA TYR A 142 -26.45 -19.97 -9.46
C TYR A 142 -26.54 -20.73 -10.79
N PHE A 143 -26.38 -20.01 -11.90
CA PHE A 143 -26.40 -20.60 -13.24
C PHE A 143 -25.27 -21.63 -13.49
N THR A 144 -24.23 -21.64 -12.66
CA THR A 144 -23.08 -22.54 -12.74
C THR A 144 -22.59 -22.90 -11.34
N ASP A 145 -21.72 -23.90 -11.26
CA ASP A 145 -21.15 -24.38 -10.00
C ASP A 145 -20.23 -23.32 -9.36
N HIS A 146 -20.20 -23.30 -8.03
CA HIS A 146 -19.41 -22.34 -7.27
C HIS A 146 -17.90 -22.46 -7.54
N THR A 147 -17.43 -23.67 -7.85
CA THR A 147 -16.04 -23.92 -8.22
C THR A 147 -15.65 -23.25 -9.52
N THR A 148 -16.50 -23.30 -10.56
CA THR A 148 -16.29 -22.61 -11.83
C THR A 148 -16.29 -21.09 -11.64
N LEU A 149 -17.23 -20.54 -10.86
CA LEU A 149 -17.25 -19.11 -10.52
C LEU A 149 -15.97 -18.69 -9.80
N PHE A 150 -15.52 -19.49 -8.83
CA PHE A 150 -14.30 -19.24 -8.08
C PHE A 150 -13.06 -19.26 -8.98
N VAL A 151 -12.92 -20.24 -9.87
CA VAL A 151 -11.77 -20.33 -10.80
C VAL A 151 -11.78 -19.15 -11.78
N ALA A 152 -12.94 -18.78 -12.32
CA ALA A 152 -13.07 -17.61 -13.18
C ALA A 152 -12.67 -16.32 -12.43
N GLN A 153 -13.14 -16.15 -11.20
CA GLN A 153 -12.77 -15.04 -10.33
C GLN A 153 -11.27 -15.02 -10.07
N MET A 154 -10.65 -16.16 -9.74
CA MET A 154 -9.20 -16.25 -9.50
C MET A 154 -8.38 -15.91 -10.74
N GLY A 155 -8.82 -16.32 -11.94
CA GLY A 155 -8.16 -15.97 -13.19
C GLY A 155 -8.21 -14.46 -13.49
N LEU A 156 -9.40 -13.86 -13.37
CA LEU A 156 -9.60 -12.43 -13.65
C LEU A 156 -8.93 -11.55 -12.59
N MET A 157 -9.18 -11.82 -11.31
CA MET A 157 -8.57 -11.08 -10.20
C MET A 157 -7.06 -11.29 -10.14
N GLY A 158 -6.57 -12.49 -10.45
CA GLY A 158 -5.14 -12.78 -10.53
C GLY A 158 -4.44 -11.93 -11.60
N TRP A 159 -5.08 -11.70 -12.75
CA TRP A 159 -4.55 -10.79 -13.77
C TRP A 159 -4.51 -9.34 -13.28
N VAL A 160 -5.61 -8.84 -12.71
CA VAL A 160 -5.72 -7.45 -12.22
C VAL A 160 -4.74 -7.18 -11.08
N GLU A 161 -4.71 -8.05 -10.07
CA GLU A 161 -3.80 -7.94 -8.93
C GLU A 161 -2.35 -8.17 -9.34
N GLY A 162 -2.08 -9.06 -10.30
CA GLY A 162 -0.73 -9.26 -10.85
C GLY A 162 -0.18 -8.00 -11.51
N ARG A 163 -1.02 -7.26 -12.24
CA ARG A 163 -0.68 -5.95 -12.80
C ARG A 163 -0.45 -4.90 -11.70
N ARG A 164 -1.32 -4.84 -10.69
CA ARG A 164 -1.15 -3.95 -9.53
C ARG A 164 0.14 -4.26 -8.75
N TRP A 165 0.46 -5.53 -8.59
CA TRP A 165 1.68 -5.99 -7.93
C TRP A 165 2.94 -5.57 -8.70
N ALA A 166 2.93 -5.73 -10.03
CA ALA A 166 4.02 -5.28 -10.88
C ALA A 166 4.27 -3.77 -10.77
N ASP A 167 3.21 -2.96 -10.67
CA ASP A 167 3.32 -1.51 -10.44
C ASP A 167 3.89 -1.17 -9.05
N MET A 168 3.52 -1.93 -8.02
CA MET A 168 4.06 -1.74 -6.67
C MET A 168 5.56 -2.08 -6.56
N LEU A 169 6.03 -3.09 -7.30
CA LEU A 169 7.46 -3.42 -7.37
C LEU A 169 8.24 -2.43 -8.24
N ASN A 170 7.69 -2.08 -9.40
CA ASN A 170 8.30 -1.18 -10.36
C ASN A 170 7.29 -0.10 -10.77
N PRO A 171 7.24 1.03 -10.04
CA PRO A 171 6.29 2.11 -10.31
C PRO A 171 6.37 2.61 -11.75
N GLY A 172 5.23 2.63 -12.45
CA GLY A 172 5.14 3.08 -13.84
C GLY A 172 5.45 2.01 -14.90
N SER A 173 5.70 0.76 -14.49
CA SER A 173 5.83 -0.36 -15.44
C SER A 173 4.50 -0.76 -16.08
N VAL A 174 3.38 -0.37 -15.46
CA VAL A 174 2.01 -0.76 -15.85
C VAL A 174 1.15 0.48 -16.10
N ASP A 175 1.73 1.52 -16.70
CA ASP A 175 0.99 2.72 -17.05
C ASP A 175 -0.15 2.40 -18.03
N ILE A 176 -1.36 2.86 -17.71
CA ILE A 176 -2.56 2.69 -18.53
C ILE A 176 -2.66 3.79 -19.59
N GLU A 177 -1.92 4.88 -19.43
CA GLU A 177 -2.04 6.07 -20.26
C GLU A 177 -1.25 5.96 -21.57
N PRO A 178 -1.84 6.34 -22.71
CA PRO A 178 -1.09 6.45 -23.94
C PRO A 178 -0.03 7.55 -23.79
N LYS A 179 1.24 7.19 -23.99
CA LYS A 179 2.36 8.14 -23.98
C LYS A 179 2.25 9.04 -25.21
N VAL A 180 1.69 10.22 -25.04
CA VAL A 180 1.60 11.22 -26.11
C VAL A 180 2.88 12.06 -26.14
N PRO A 181 3.54 12.25 -27.29
CA PRO A 181 4.90 12.81 -27.37
C PRO A 181 5.05 14.31 -27.00
N HIS A 182 4.00 15.00 -26.54
CA HIS A 182 4.02 16.45 -26.24
C HIS A 182 3.32 16.84 -24.93
N ILE A 183 2.77 15.89 -24.17
CA ILE A 183 2.18 16.14 -22.86
C ILE A 183 3.00 15.33 -21.86
N THR A 184 3.52 15.99 -20.83
CA THR A 184 4.19 15.31 -19.73
C THR A 184 3.14 14.57 -18.92
N ASN A 185 3.28 13.25 -18.81
CA ASN A 185 2.44 12.46 -17.94
C ASN A 185 2.56 12.96 -16.49
N PRO A 186 1.46 12.97 -15.72
CA PRO A 186 1.49 13.31 -14.30
C PRO A 186 2.42 12.36 -13.55
N LYS A 187 2.94 12.80 -12.39
CA LYS A 187 3.81 11.95 -11.56
C LYS A 187 3.04 10.69 -11.15
N PRO A 188 3.55 9.49 -11.45
CA PRO A 188 2.89 8.26 -11.04
C PRO A 188 2.96 8.13 -9.51
N ASP A 189 1.84 7.76 -8.90
CA ASP A 189 1.72 7.48 -7.47
C ASP A 189 1.07 6.11 -7.30
N VAL A 190 1.80 5.19 -6.68
CA VAL A 190 1.37 3.80 -6.55
C VAL A 190 0.05 3.75 -5.75
N GLY A 191 -0.92 2.98 -6.23
CA GLY A 191 -2.26 2.86 -5.62
C GLY A 191 -3.31 3.84 -6.18
N TYR A 192 -2.88 4.83 -6.96
CA TYR A 192 -3.75 5.78 -7.66
C TYR A 192 -3.46 5.76 -9.17
N PRO A 193 -3.93 4.72 -9.89
CA PRO A 193 -3.60 4.51 -11.31
C PRO A 193 -4.09 5.65 -12.22
N GLY A 194 -5.20 6.30 -11.85
CA GLY A 194 -5.81 7.37 -12.64
C GLY A 194 -6.10 6.95 -14.08
N GLY A 195 -6.01 7.92 -15.00
CA GLY A 195 -6.28 7.72 -16.42
C GLY A 195 -7.75 7.55 -16.72
N LEU A 196 -8.09 7.48 -18.01
CA LEU A 196 -9.49 7.50 -18.45
C LEU A 196 -10.36 6.38 -17.85
N TRP A 197 -9.75 5.24 -17.50
CA TRP A 197 -10.46 4.07 -16.97
C TRP A 197 -10.77 4.15 -15.47
N PHE A 198 -9.89 4.76 -14.67
CA PHE A 198 -10.04 4.80 -13.20
C PHE A 198 -10.34 6.20 -12.66
N ASP A 199 -10.07 7.25 -13.44
CA ASP A 199 -10.39 8.63 -13.10
C ASP A 199 -10.82 9.41 -14.36
N PRO A 200 -12.05 9.15 -14.88
CA PRO A 200 -12.53 9.81 -16.09
C PRO A 200 -12.74 11.32 -15.92
N MET A 201 -12.87 11.81 -14.68
CA MET A 201 -13.11 13.22 -14.34
C MET A 201 -11.84 13.95 -13.89
N ASP A 202 -10.69 13.25 -13.84
CA ASP A 202 -9.37 13.76 -13.43
C ASP A 202 -9.37 14.44 -12.04
N TRP A 203 -10.19 13.96 -11.10
CA TRP A 203 -10.28 14.53 -9.74
C TRP A 203 -9.13 14.11 -8.83
N GLY A 204 -8.48 12.99 -9.15
CA GLY A 204 -7.30 12.49 -8.46
C GLY A 204 -6.01 13.21 -8.86
N ARG A 205 -6.08 14.14 -9.83
CA ARG A 205 -4.94 14.88 -10.37
C ARG A 205 -5.20 16.37 -10.28
N GLY A 206 -4.39 17.06 -9.49
CA GLY A 206 -4.60 18.47 -9.20
C GLY A 206 -3.56 19.00 -8.24
N SER A 207 -3.86 20.11 -7.58
CA SER A 207 -2.97 20.61 -6.53
C SER A 207 -2.83 19.59 -5.38
N PRO A 208 -1.67 19.55 -4.69
CA PRO A 208 -1.41 18.58 -3.63
C PRO A 208 -2.43 18.60 -2.49
N GLU A 209 -2.92 19.79 -2.13
CA GLU A 209 -3.88 19.99 -1.03
C GLU A 209 -5.24 19.30 -1.26
N PRO A 210 -6.00 19.56 -2.35
CA PRO A 210 -7.28 18.88 -2.58
C PRO A 210 -7.12 17.37 -2.77
N VAL A 211 -6.03 16.92 -3.39
CA VAL A 211 -5.74 15.48 -3.56
C VAL A 211 -5.54 14.83 -2.20
N MET A 212 -4.78 15.44 -1.29
CA MET A 212 -4.61 14.95 0.08
C MET A 212 -5.94 14.91 0.84
N VAL A 213 -6.81 15.91 0.68
CA VAL A 213 -8.13 15.93 1.32
C VAL A 213 -9.01 14.79 0.81
N LEU A 214 -9.05 14.55 -0.50
CA LEU A 214 -9.84 13.47 -1.11
C LEU A 214 -9.34 12.09 -0.68
N ARG A 215 -8.02 11.86 -0.70
CA ARG A 215 -7.41 10.61 -0.23
C ARG A 215 -7.63 10.38 1.26
N THR A 216 -7.58 11.44 2.06
CA THR A 216 -7.91 11.36 3.50
C THR A 216 -9.38 10.97 3.71
N LYS A 217 -10.30 11.49 2.90
CA LYS A 217 -11.72 11.08 2.92
C LYS A 217 -11.87 9.61 2.53
N GLU A 218 -11.17 9.16 1.49
CA GLU A 218 -11.16 7.77 1.06
C GLU A 218 -10.70 6.83 2.17
N ILE A 219 -9.53 7.09 2.77
CA ILE A 219 -8.99 6.25 3.85
C ILE A 219 -9.89 6.26 5.09
N LYS A 220 -10.47 7.40 5.47
CA LYS A 220 -11.41 7.46 6.61
C LYS A 220 -12.66 6.64 6.37
N ASN A 221 -13.26 6.74 5.18
CA ASN A 221 -14.42 5.92 4.82
C ASN A 221 -14.03 4.44 4.71
N GLY A 222 -12.84 4.12 4.20
CA GLY A 222 -12.29 2.77 4.17
C GLY A 222 -12.13 2.16 5.56
N ARG A 223 -11.52 2.89 6.50
CA ARG A 223 -11.39 2.47 7.91
C ARG A 223 -12.74 2.23 8.58
N LEU A 224 -13.69 3.14 8.38
CA LEU A 224 -15.06 2.99 8.88
C LEU A 224 -15.73 1.75 8.27
N ALA A 225 -15.58 1.53 6.96
CA ALA A 225 -16.16 0.39 6.27
C ALA A 225 -15.54 -0.94 6.71
N MET A 226 -14.24 -1.01 6.96
CA MET A 226 -13.59 -2.21 7.51
C MET A 226 -14.17 -2.58 8.87
N LEU A 227 -14.36 -1.59 9.76
CA LEU A 227 -15.01 -1.82 11.05
C LEU A 227 -16.48 -2.22 10.91
N ALA A 228 -17.21 -1.57 10.00
CA ALA A 228 -18.62 -1.88 9.74
C ALA A 228 -18.80 -3.31 9.21
N PHE A 229 -17.96 -3.75 8.25
CA PHE A 229 -18.01 -5.11 7.71
C PHE A 229 -17.74 -6.17 8.80
N VAL A 230 -16.72 -5.96 9.63
CA VAL A 230 -16.45 -6.85 10.78
C VAL A 230 -17.64 -6.86 11.74
N GLY A 231 -18.23 -5.69 12.00
CA GLY A 231 -19.45 -5.56 12.79
C GLY A 231 -20.62 -6.37 12.23
N PHE A 232 -20.90 -6.24 10.93
CA PHE A 232 -21.98 -6.98 10.25
C PHE A 232 -21.76 -8.48 10.32
N TRP A 233 -20.53 -8.95 10.14
CA TRP A 233 -20.21 -10.36 10.26
C TRP A 233 -20.47 -10.88 11.67
N PHE A 234 -19.97 -10.20 12.70
CA PHE A 234 -20.24 -10.62 14.08
C PHE A 234 -21.73 -10.54 14.43
N GLN A 235 -22.44 -9.52 13.96
CA GLN A 235 -23.88 -9.38 14.15
C GLN A 235 -24.66 -10.53 13.50
N ALA A 236 -24.29 -10.93 12.28
CA ALA A 236 -24.90 -12.08 11.61
C ALA A 236 -24.64 -13.39 12.38
N ILE A 237 -23.45 -13.59 12.94
CA ILE A 237 -23.12 -14.79 13.74
C ILE A 237 -23.90 -14.83 15.05
N TYR A 238 -23.92 -13.73 15.82
CA TYR A 238 -24.47 -13.75 17.17
C TYR A 238 -25.98 -13.53 17.22
N VAL A 239 -26.52 -12.67 16.36
CA VAL A 239 -27.95 -12.35 16.35
C VAL A 239 -28.70 -13.22 15.33
N GLY A 240 -28.06 -13.59 14.21
CA GLY A 240 -28.71 -14.34 13.13
C GLY A 240 -29.66 -13.49 12.29
N ALA A 241 -29.54 -12.17 12.35
CA ALA A 241 -30.36 -11.22 11.61
C ALA A 241 -29.49 -10.23 10.83
N ASP A 242 -30.06 -9.62 9.79
CA ASP A 242 -29.35 -8.71 8.92
C ASP A 242 -29.02 -7.36 9.60
N PRO A 243 -28.00 -6.62 9.14
CA PRO A 243 -27.54 -5.39 9.78
C PRO A 243 -28.60 -4.31 9.99
N ILE A 244 -29.50 -4.07 9.03
CA ILE A 244 -30.56 -3.06 9.17
C ILE A 244 -31.62 -3.57 10.15
N GLU A 245 -31.88 -4.88 10.22
CA GLU A 245 -32.76 -5.44 11.24
C GLU A 245 -32.23 -5.20 12.64
N ASN A 246 -30.95 -5.50 12.85
CA ASN A 246 -30.27 -5.26 14.12
C ASN A 246 -30.29 -3.77 14.48
N LEU A 247 -30.12 -2.88 13.50
CA LEU A 247 -30.23 -1.44 13.70
C LEU A 247 -31.64 -1.04 14.14
N MET A 248 -32.68 -1.54 13.47
CA MET A 248 -34.07 -1.19 13.79
C MET A 248 -34.49 -1.74 15.15
N ALA A 249 -34.06 -2.96 15.50
CA ALA A 249 -34.28 -3.53 16.83
C ALA A 249 -33.60 -2.69 17.92
N HIS A 250 -32.35 -2.28 17.70
CA HIS A 250 -31.64 -1.41 18.63
C HIS A 250 -32.27 -0.02 18.75
N LEU A 251 -32.77 0.55 17.65
CA LEU A 251 -33.46 1.85 17.67
C LEU A 251 -34.81 1.79 18.39
N ALA A 252 -35.52 0.66 18.33
CA ALA A 252 -36.80 0.47 19.01
C ALA A 252 -36.63 0.39 20.54
N ASP A 253 -35.57 -0.28 21.02
CA ASP A 253 -35.25 -0.35 22.45
C ASP A 253 -33.73 -0.44 22.68
N PRO A 254 -33.02 0.70 22.74
CA PRO A 254 -31.56 0.70 22.88
C PRO A 254 -31.09 0.21 24.26
N GLY A 255 -31.96 0.25 25.27
CA GLY A 255 -31.65 -0.16 26.64
C GLY A 255 -31.54 -1.67 26.76
N HIS A 256 -32.40 -2.41 26.07
CA HIS A 256 -32.46 -3.88 26.17
C HIS A 256 -31.91 -4.57 24.92
N CYS A 257 -32.16 -4.07 23.70
CA CYS A 257 -31.70 -4.68 22.45
C CYS A 257 -30.26 -4.28 22.14
N ASN A 258 -29.30 -4.83 22.87
CA ASN A 258 -27.87 -4.56 22.71
C ASN A 258 -27.05 -5.86 22.70
N VAL A 259 -25.72 -5.75 22.75
CA VAL A 259 -24.82 -6.91 22.79
C VAL A 259 -25.16 -7.90 23.91
N PHE A 260 -25.60 -7.42 25.08
CA PHE A 260 -25.94 -8.28 26.21
C PHE A 260 -27.17 -9.12 25.93
N SER A 261 -28.15 -8.64 25.16
CA SER A 261 -29.33 -9.44 24.79
C SER A 261 -29.01 -10.73 24.02
N ALA A 262 -27.88 -10.76 23.32
CA ALA A 262 -27.39 -11.95 22.62
C ALA A 262 -26.63 -12.92 23.55
N PHE A 263 -25.95 -12.40 24.58
CA PHE A 263 -25.06 -13.19 25.45
C PHE A 263 -25.66 -13.57 26.81
N THR A 264 -26.69 -12.89 27.29
CA THR A 264 -27.31 -13.13 28.61
C THR A 264 -28.69 -13.78 28.49
N ARG A 265 -28.93 -14.58 27.43
CA ARG A 265 -30.15 -15.35 27.22
C ARG A 265 -30.17 -16.66 28.00
#